data_AF-F3C6A8-F1
#
_entry.id   AF-F3C6A8-F1
#
_cell.length_a   1.000
_cell.length_b   1.000
_cell.length_c   1.000
_cell.angle_alpha   90.00
_cell.angle_beta   90.00
_cell.angle_gamma   90.00
#
_symmetry.space_group_name_H-M   'P 1'
#
loop_
_entity.id
_entity.type
_entity.pdbx_description
1 polymer ?
#
loop_
_entity_poly.entity_id
_entity_poly.type
_entity_poly.pdbx_seq_one_letter_code
_entity_poly.pdbx_strand_id
1 'polypeptide(L)'
;MKVLVLTGPESSGKSWLSAEIQNRFGCLLVGEYVRHFIDQQGRDTHYADIPAIARGQLDWEDTARASEPHLLILDTHLLSNVLWSRTLFGDCP
;
A
#
# COMPACT_ATOMS: atom_id res chain seq x y z
N MET A 1 -11.56 10.39 -12.09
CA MET A 1 -10.38 9.61 -11.68
C MET A 1 -10.69 8.12 -11.75
N LYS A 2 -9.81 7.32 -12.36
CA LYS A 2 -9.84 5.85 -12.26
C LYS A 2 -8.80 5.40 -11.24
N VAL A 3 -9.08 4.32 -10.52
CA VAL A 3 -8.16 3.75 -9.52
C VAL A 3 -7.87 2.30 -9.89
N LEU A 4 -6.59 1.97 -9.98
CA LEU A 4 -6.09 0.61 -10.15
C LEU A 4 -5.43 0.16 -8.84
N VAL A 5 -5.93 -0.93 -8.27
CA VAL A 5 -5.34 -1.53 -7.08
C VAL A 5 -4.60 -2.80 -7.49
N LEU A 6 -3.33 -2.90 -7.12
CA LEU A 6 -2.53 -4.10 -7.28
C LEU A 6 -2.42 -4.80 -5.92
N THR A 7 -2.93 -6.02 -5.84
CA THR A 7 -2.90 -6.83 -4.62
C THR A 7 -2.31 -8.20 -4.92
N GLY A 8 -1.71 -8.82 -3.90
CA GLY A 8 -0.99 -10.08 -4.01
C GLY A 8 0.12 -10.18 -2.95
N PRO A 9 0.69 -11.38 -2.75
CA PRO A 9 1.73 -11.62 -1.75
C PRO A 9 3.06 -10.92 -2.10
N GLU A 10 4.01 -10.91 -1.16
CA GLU A 10 5.37 -10.42 -1.41
C GLU A 10 6.01 -11.16 -2.57
N SER A 11 6.93 -10.48 -3.27
CA SER A 11 7.71 -11.07 -4.37
C SER A 11 6.88 -11.61 -5.55
N SER A 12 5.63 -11.16 -5.71
CA SER A 12 4.76 -11.53 -6.85
C SER A 12 4.82 -10.54 -8.04
N GLY A 13 5.78 -9.60 -8.03
CA GLY A 13 5.98 -8.64 -9.12
C GLY A 13 5.09 -7.39 -9.12
N LYS A 14 4.31 -7.13 -8.06
CA LYS A 14 3.39 -5.97 -7.99
C LYS A 14 4.09 -4.62 -8.18
N SER A 15 5.16 -4.38 -7.43
CA SER A 15 5.92 -3.12 -7.50
C SER A 15 6.63 -2.92 -8.83
N TRP A 16 6.99 -4.02 -9.51
CA TRP A 16 7.52 -3.95 -10.86
C TRP A 16 6.42 -3.57 -11.85
N LEU A 17 5.27 -4.25 -11.80
CA LEU A 17 4.14 -3.97 -12.69
C LEU A 17 3.58 -2.55 -12.47
N SER A 18 3.49 -2.09 -11.23
CA SER A 18 3.01 -0.74 -10.89
C SER A 18 3.88 0.35 -11.51
N ALA A 19 5.21 0.18 -11.46
CA ALA A 19 6.18 1.07 -12.09
C ALA A 19 6.07 1.06 -13.63
N GLU A 20 5.91 -0.11 -14.25
CA GLU A 20 5.73 -0.20 -15.71
C GLU A 20 4.45 0.49 -16.19
N ILE A 21 3.33 0.32 -15.46
CA ILE A 21 2.08 1.02 -15.77
C ILE A 21 2.25 2.53 -15.57
N GLN A 22 2.92 2.96 -14.49
CA GLN A 22 3.24 4.38 -14.29
C GLN A 22 4.03 4.96 -15.46
N ASN A 23 5.12 4.30 -15.87
CA ASN A 23 5.95 4.73 -16.98
C ASN A 23 5.17 4.82 -18.30
N ARG A 24 4.23 3.90 -18.53
CA ARG A 24 3.44 3.84 -19.77
C ARG A 24 2.30 4.86 -19.83
N PHE A 25 1.65 5.15 -18.71
CA PHE A 25 0.40 5.93 -18.66
C PHE A 25 0.53 7.29 -17.98
N GLY A 26 1.71 7.63 -17.45
CA GLY A 26 1.98 8.93 -16.82
C GLY A 26 1.11 9.19 -15.59
N CYS A 27 0.81 8.15 -14.81
CA CYS A 27 -0.14 8.21 -13.70
C CYS A 27 0.54 8.35 -12.33
N LEU A 28 -0.25 8.67 -11.30
CA LEU A 28 0.24 8.75 -9.92
C LEU A 28 0.28 7.34 -9.31
N LEU A 29 1.38 7.02 -8.63
CA LEU A 29 1.59 5.74 -7.94
C LEU A 29 1.75 6.00 -6.43
N VAL A 30 0.98 5.28 -5.63
CA VAL A 30 1.14 5.19 -4.18
C VAL A 30 1.70 3.81 -3.84
N GLY A 31 2.81 3.82 -3.10
CA GLY A 31 3.47 2.60 -2.65
C GLY A 31 2.85 2.01 -1.38
N GLU A 32 3.50 0.95 -0.90
CA GLU A 32 3.07 0.15 0.24
C GLU A 32 3.65 0.75 1.53
N TYR A 33 2.76 1.32 2.36
CA TYR A 33 3.16 2.07 3.55
C TYR A 33 3.92 1.21 4.56
N VAL A 34 3.61 -0.09 4.68
CA VAL A 34 4.28 -0.96 5.67
C VAL A 34 5.79 -1.07 5.44
N ARG A 35 6.26 -0.99 4.18
CA ARG A 35 7.71 -0.97 3.89
C ARG A 35 8.36 0.29 4.45
N HIS A 36 7.74 1.44 4.22
CA HIS A 36 8.19 2.71 4.77
C HIS A 36 8.20 2.69 6.30
N PHE A 37 7.16 2.11 6.91
CA PHE A 37 7.09 1.96 8.36
C PHE A 37 8.25 1.09 8.90
N ILE A 38 8.50 -0.07 8.28
CA ILE A 38 9.61 -0.97 8.68
C ILE A 38 10.96 -0.25 8.56
N ASP A 39 11.20 0.45 7.44
CA ASP A 39 12.43 1.21 7.22
C ASP A 39 12.64 2.29 8.28
N GLN A 40 11.57 2.97 8.70
CA GLN A 40 11.62 4.00 9.74
C GLN A 40 11.84 3.43 11.15
N GLN A 41 11.20 2.30 11.47
CA GLN A 41 11.29 1.70 12.80
C GLN A 41 12.55 0.83 12.97
N GLY A 42 13.15 0.35 11.87
CA GLY A 42 14.32 -0.53 11.90
C GLY A 42 14.03 -1.90 12.53
N ARG A 43 12.78 -2.36 12.45
CA ARG A 43 12.33 -3.65 13.01
C ARG A 43 11.12 -4.20 12.25
N ASP A 44 10.88 -5.49 12.42
CA ASP A 44 9.63 -6.11 11.97
C ASP A 44 8.41 -5.52 12.70
N THR A 45 7.26 -5.63 12.05
CA THR A 45 5.98 -5.18 12.59
C THR A 45 5.43 -6.12 13.66
N HIS A 46 4.71 -5.57 14.61
CA HIS A 46 3.90 -6.33 15.57
C HIS A 46 2.45 -5.85 15.53
N TYR A 47 1.52 -6.64 16.07
CA TYR A 47 0.08 -6.37 15.97
C TYR A 47 -0.33 -4.93 16.33
N ALA A 48 0.28 -4.34 17.38
CA ALA A 48 -0.02 -2.98 17.81
C ALA A 48 0.35 -1.89 16.78
N ASP A 49 1.16 -2.21 15.76
CA ASP A 49 1.52 -1.28 14.68
C ASP A 49 0.45 -1.21 13.58
N ILE A 50 -0.39 -2.25 13.46
CA ILE A 50 -1.34 -2.39 12.33
C ILE A 50 -2.27 -1.17 12.18
N PRO A 51 -2.87 -0.60 13.25
CA PRO A 51 -3.69 0.60 13.10
C PRO A 51 -2.92 1.80 12.54
N ALA A 52 -1.66 1.98 12.95
CA ALA A 52 -0.81 3.08 12.46
C ALA A 52 -0.42 2.87 10.99
N ILE A 53 -0.06 1.64 10.62
CA ILE A 53 0.25 1.27 9.23
C ILE A 53 -0.97 1.49 8.32
N ALA A 54 -2.15 1.04 8.76
CA ALA A 54 -3.39 1.21 8.01
C ALA A 54 -3.75 2.69 7.84
N ARG A 55 -3.59 3.51 8.90
CA ARG A 55 -3.81 4.96 8.83
C ARG A 55 -2.84 5.62 7.86
N GLY A 56 -1.56 5.29 7.93
CA GLY A 56 -0.55 5.83 7.04
C GLY A 56 -0.81 5.50 5.57
N GLN A 57 -1.26 4.27 5.29
CA GLN A 57 -1.68 3.89 3.93
C GLN A 57 -2.85 4.75 3.45
N LEU A 58 -3.90 4.91 4.27
CA LEU A 58 -5.05 5.75 3.94
C LEU A 58 -4.65 7.20 3.70
N ASP A 59 -3.81 7.78 4.56
CA ASP A 59 -3.38 9.16 4.44
C ASP A 59 -2.61 9.40 3.13
N TRP A 60 -1.77 8.44 2.71
CA TRP A 60 -1.08 8.49 1.42
C TRP A 60 -2.04 8.35 0.24
N GLU A 61 -2.99 7.43 0.33
CA GLU A 61 -4.03 7.27 -0.68
C GLU A 61 -4.87 8.55 -0.84
N ASP A 62 -5.33 9.14 0.26
CA ASP A 62 -6.17 10.34 0.26
C ASP A 62 -5.43 11.57 -0.26
N THR A 63 -4.15 11.73 0.14
CA THR A 63 -3.28 12.76 -0.40
C THR A 63 -3.14 12.64 -1.92
N ALA A 64 -2.96 11.42 -2.43
CA ALA A 64 -2.85 11.16 -3.86
C ALA A 64 -4.18 11.34 -4.60
N ARG A 65 -5.33 11.03 -3.97
CA ARG A 65 -6.65 11.31 -4.54
C ARG A 65 -6.91 12.82 -4.64
N ALA A 66 -6.47 13.59 -3.64
CA ALA A 66 -6.65 15.04 -3.60
C ALA A 66 -5.89 15.78 -4.71
N SER A 67 -4.86 15.18 -5.32
CA SER A 67 -4.20 15.75 -6.51
C SER A 67 -4.97 15.50 -7.81
N GLU A 68 -6.17 14.90 -7.74
CA GLU A 68 -7.08 14.63 -8.86
C GLU A 68 -6.43 14.00 -10.11
N PRO A 69 -5.63 12.92 -9.97
CA PRO A 69 -5.00 12.30 -11.14
C PRO A 69 -6.05 11.65 -12.06
N HIS A 70 -5.77 11.60 -13.37
CA HIS A 70 -6.63 10.87 -14.30
C HIS A 70 -6.67 9.36 -13.97
N LEU A 71 -5.53 8.83 -13.54
CA LEU A 71 -5.32 7.45 -13.07
C LEU A 71 -4.46 7.45 -11.80
N LEU A 72 -4.93 6.75 -10.78
CA LEU A 72 -4.21 6.48 -9.53
C LEU A 72 -3.91 4.97 -9.42
N ILE A 73 -2.66 4.61 -9.17
CA ILE A 73 -2.24 3.23 -8.91
C ILE A 73 -1.90 3.08 -7.43
N LEU A 74 -2.41 2.02 -6.81
CA LEU A 74 -2.14 1.65 -5.43
C LEU A 74 -1.42 0.29 -5.41
N ASP A 75 -0.16 0.28 -4.97
CA ASP A 75 0.65 -0.91 -4.67
C ASP A 75 1.09 -0.82 -3.21
N THR A 76 0.24 -1.02 -2.22
CA THR A 76 -0.92 -1.90 -2.13
C THR A 76 -2.17 -1.14 -1.62
N HIS A 77 -3.14 -1.84 -1.03
CA HIS A 77 -4.32 -1.26 -0.36
C HIS A 77 -4.55 -1.91 1.02
N LEU A 78 -5.47 -1.35 1.82
CA LEU A 78 -5.84 -1.86 3.14
C LEU A 78 -6.21 -3.35 3.19
N LEU A 79 -6.69 -3.91 2.08
CA LEU A 79 -6.95 -5.35 2.00
C LEU A 79 -5.70 -6.18 2.35
N SER A 80 -4.50 -5.76 1.91
CA SER A 80 -3.25 -6.43 2.28
C SER A 80 -2.96 -6.34 3.77
N ASN A 81 -3.21 -5.18 4.40
CA ASN A 81 -3.05 -5.01 5.85
C ASN A 81 -3.98 -5.95 6.64
N VAL A 82 -5.25 -6.06 6.22
CA VAL A 82 -6.22 -6.98 6.85
C VAL A 82 -5.76 -8.44 6.72
N LEU A 83 -5.33 -8.85 5.52
CA LEU A 83 -4.89 -10.22 5.27
C LEU A 83 -3.63 -10.56 6.07
N TRP A 84 -2.64 -9.67 6.10
CA TRP A 84 -1.40 -9.89 6.85
C TRP A 84 -1.61 -9.85 8.36
N SER A 85 -2.45 -8.95 8.86
CA SER A 85 -2.78 -8.91 10.28
C SER A 85 -3.39 -10.24 10.74
N ARG A 86 -4.36 -10.75 9.99
CA ARG A 86 -4.98 -12.06 10.27
C ARG A 86 -3.97 -13.20 10.17
N THR A 87 -3.11 -13.17 9.15
CA THR A 87 -2.14 -14.26 8.90
C THR A 87 -1.04 -14.31 9.96
N LEU A 88 -0.52 -13.16 10.38
CA LEU A 88 0.61 -13.07 11.32
C LEU A 88 0.18 -13.05 12.78
N PHE A 89 -0.97 -12.46 13.08
CA PHE A 89 -1.39 -12.18 14.46
C PHE A 89 -2.72 -12.84 14.84
N GLY A 90 -3.41 -13.48 13.89
CA GLY A 90 -4.70 -14.13 14.14
C GLY A 90 -5.88 -13.19 14.35
N ASP A 91 -5.68 -11.87 14.19
CA ASP A 91 -6.69 -10.84 14.43
C ASP A 91 -6.51 -9.63 13.48
N CYS A 92 -7.51 -8.76 13.38
CA CYS A 92 -7.45 -7.51 12.61
C CYS A 92 -8.18 -6.39 13.38
N PRO A 93 -7.48 -5.29 13.73
CA PRO A 93 -8.08 -4.16 14.44
C PRO A 93 -9.03 -3.34 13.56
#